data_AF-A0A8X8FT22-F1
#
_entry.id   AF-A0A8X8FT22-F1
#
_cell.length_a   1.000
_cell.length_b   1.000
_cell.length_c   1.000
_cell.angle_alpha   90.00
_cell.angle_beta   90.00
_cell.angle_gamma   90.00
#
_symmetry.space_group_name_H-M   'P 1'
#
loop_
_entity.id
_entity.type
_entity.pdbx_description
1 polymer ?
#
loop_
_entity_poly.entity_id
_entity_poly.type
_entity_poly.pdbx_seq_one_letter_code
_entity_poly.pdbx_strand_id
1 'polypeptide(L)'
;MAWLSLLLFLPWFMLLGGLFWCYPRQPRCLRRRAFDAVALLLALVLSVLSMHWGFQLGQAQPDAGPVWPQVLAVLYAYGAFLAVMVAALLLRPRWLLRAP
;
A
#
# COMPACT_ATOMS: atom_id res chain seq x y z
N MET A 1 2.24 19.07 -6.80
CA MET A 1 1.33 18.02 -7.31
C MET A 1 1.69 16.71 -6.63
N ALA A 2 0.80 16.12 -5.82
CA ALA A 2 1.12 14.93 -5.03
C ALA A 2 1.52 13.70 -5.88
N TRP A 3 1.05 13.63 -7.13
CA TRP A 3 1.26 12.52 -8.06
C TRP A 3 2.72 12.13 -8.34
N LEU A 4 3.67 13.06 -8.15
CA LEU A 4 5.09 12.77 -8.31
C LEU A 4 5.56 11.66 -7.33
N SER A 5 5.00 11.63 -6.12
CA SER A 5 5.27 10.59 -5.13
C SER A 5 4.83 9.22 -5.62
N LEU A 6 3.62 9.16 -6.19
CA LEU A 6 3.06 7.92 -6.71
C LEU A 6 3.88 7.43 -7.91
N LEU A 7 4.22 8.31 -8.84
CA LEU A 7 5.04 7.95 -10.01
C LEU A 7 6.39 7.37 -9.60
N LEU A 8 7.04 7.98 -8.60
CA LEU A 8 8.35 7.54 -8.11
C LEU A 8 8.29 6.20 -7.37
N PHE A 9 7.23 5.96 -6.59
CA PHE A 9 7.09 4.75 -5.76
C PHE A 9 6.29 3.63 -6.42
N LEU A 10 5.60 3.87 -7.54
CA LEU A 10 4.82 2.86 -8.24
C LEU A 10 5.65 1.61 -8.61
N PRO A 11 6.91 1.73 -9.12
CA PRO A 11 7.74 0.56 -9.39
C PRO A 11 8.00 -0.27 -8.13
N TRP A 12 8.21 0.40 -6.99
CA TRP A 12 8.44 -0.25 -5.70
C TRP A 12 7.19 -0.94 -5.17
N PHE A 13 6.02 -0.30 -5.26
CA PHE A 13 4.74 -0.92 -4.91
C PHE A 13 4.41 -2.11 -5.79
N MET A 14 4.71 -2.05 -7.09
CA MET A 14 4.55 -3.18 -7.99
C MET A 14 5.48 -4.33 -7.62
N LEU A 15 6.73 -4.04 -7.23
CA LEU A 15 7.66 -5.06 -6.78
C LEU A 15 7.16 -5.74 -5.51
N LEU A 16 6.80 -4.97 -4.47
CA LEU A 16 6.31 -5.52 -3.21
C LEU A 16 4.97 -6.26 -3.37
N GLY A 17 4.03 -5.67 -4.10
CA GLY A 17 2.73 -6.29 -4.39
C GLY A 17 2.88 -7.56 -5.23
N GLY A 18 3.80 -7.54 -6.20
CA GLY A 18 4.16 -8.70 -7.00
C GLY A 18 4.76 -9.82 -6.16
N LEU A 19 5.65 -9.51 -5.22
CA LEU A 19 6.19 -10.47 -4.27
C LEU A 19 5.09 -11.05 -3.35
N PHE A 20 4.25 -10.19 -2.80
CA PHE A 20 3.11 -10.58 -1.96
C PHE A 20 2.14 -11.51 -2.70
N TRP A 21 1.89 -11.26 -3.98
CA TRP A 21 1.04 -12.11 -4.82
C TRP A 21 1.73 -13.43 -5.19
N CYS A 22 3.00 -13.37 -5.59
CA CYS A 22 3.74 -14.53 -6.06
C CYS A 22 4.00 -15.55 -4.95
N TYR A 23 4.19 -15.08 -3.71
CA TYR A 23 4.57 -15.93 -2.59
C TYR A 23 3.44 -16.13 -1.56
N PRO A 24 3.27 -17.36 -1.04
CA PRO A 24 3.97 -18.61 -1.43
C PRO A 24 3.50 -19.14 -2.80
N ARG A 25 4.37 -19.77 -3.60
CA ARG A 25 4.03 -20.17 -4.99
C ARG A 25 2.91 -21.23 -5.08
N GLN A 26 2.70 -22.02 -4.04
CA GLN A 26 1.67 -23.06 -3.95
C GLN A 26 1.13 -23.16 -2.52
N PRO A 27 -0.14 -23.58 -2.30
CA PRO A 27 -1.21 -23.76 -3.28
C PRO A 27 -1.89 -22.43 -3.68
N ARG A 28 -2.30 -22.30 -4.95
CA ARG A 28 -3.00 -21.11 -5.49
C ARG A 28 -4.50 -21.37 -5.67
N CYS A 29 -5.24 -21.42 -4.57
CA CYS A 29 -6.70 -21.57 -4.60
C CYS A 29 -7.39 -20.26 -5.08
N LEU A 30 -8.58 -20.38 -5.68
CA LEU A 30 -9.36 -19.21 -6.15
C LEU A 30 -9.65 -18.22 -5.01
N ARG A 31 -9.98 -18.73 -3.81
CA ARG A 31 -10.19 -17.92 -2.60
C ARG A 31 -8.96 -17.09 -2.22
N ARG A 32 -7.77 -17.68 -2.35
CA ARG A 32 -6.51 -16.97 -2.09
C ARG A 32 -6.29 -15.84 -3.09
N ARG A 33 -6.52 -16.10 -4.39
CA ARG A 33 -6.38 -15.06 -5.43
C ARG A 33 -7.34 -13.89 -5.20
N ALA A 34 -8.59 -14.18 -4.83
CA ALA A 34 -9.56 -13.15 -4.51
C ALA A 34 -9.12 -12.31 -3.29
N PHE A 35 -8.68 -12.97 -2.21
CA PHE A 35 -8.15 -12.28 -1.02
C PHE A 35 -6.95 -11.40 -1.37
N ASP A 36 -5.98 -11.95 -2.10
CA ASP A 36 -4.76 -11.23 -2.48
C ASP A 36 -5.11 -10.04 -3.40
N ALA A 37 -6.13 -10.15 -4.26
CA ALA A 37 -6.56 -9.08 -5.16
C ALA A 37 -7.21 -7.93 -4.41
N VAL A 38 -8.11 -8.26 -3.49
CA VAL A 38 -8.75 -7.28 -2.61
C VAL A 38 -7.70 -6.61 -1.73
N ALA A 39 -6.73 -7.35 -1.19
CA ALA A 39 -5.66 -6.79 -0.36
C ALA A 39 -4.77 -5.80 -1.14
N LEU A 40 -4.37 -6.15 -2.37
CA LEU A 40 -3.57 -5.26 -3.23
C LEU A 40 -4.36 -4.01 -3.65
N LEU A 41 -5.63 -4.18 -4.03
CA LEU A 41 -6.50 -3.07 -4.39
C LEU A 41 -6.69 -2.11 -3.20
N LEU A 42 -6.95 -2.68 -2.02
CA LEU A 42 -7.11 -1.92 -0.78
C LEU A 42 -5.82 -1.19 -0.41
N ALA A 43 -4.66 -1.84 -0.55
CA ALA A 43 -3.36 -1.22 -0.28
C ALA A 43 -3.09 -0.04 -1.22
N LEU A 44 -3.43 -0.18 -2.51
CA LEU A 44 -3.29 0.90 -3.48
C LEU A 44 -4.22 2.08 -3.17
N VAL A 45 -5.49 1.82 -2.90
CA VAL A 45 -6.48 2.87 -2.60
C VAL A 45 -6.10 3.62 -1.32
N LEU A 46 -5.78 2.90 -0.24
CA LEU A 46 -5.37 3.53 1.02
C LEU A 46 -4.05 4.29 0.87
N SER A 47 -3.10 3.77 0.10
CA SER A 47 -1.85 4.48 -0.21
C SER A 47 -2.12 5.82 -0.90
N VAL A 48 -3.00 5.86 -1.90
CA VAL A 48 -3.38 7.10 -2.61
C VAL A 48 -4.09 8.09 -1.67
N LEU A 49 -5.05 7.62 -0.87
CA LEU A 49 -5.75 8.49 0.08
C LEU A 49 -4.79 9.08 1.12
N SER A 50 -3.92 8.25 1.70
CA SER A 50 -2.90 8.68 2.64
C SER A 50 -1.88 9.62 1.99
N MET A 51 -1.52 9.43 0.71
CA MET A 51 -0.66 10.35 -0.04
C MET A 51 -1.26 11.75 -0.09
N HIS A 52 -2.52 11.86 -0.47
CA HIS A 52 -3.21 13.16 -0.57
C HIS A 52 -3.35 13.81 0.81
N TRP A 53 -3.64 13.02 1.85
CA TRP A 53 -3.68 13.52 3.22
C TRP A 53 -2.30 14.03 3.67
N GLY A 54 -1.24 13.23 3.52
CA GLY A 54 0.13 13.64 3.89
C GLY A 54 0.59 14.89 3.15
N PHE A 55 0.22 15.02 1.87
CA PHE A 55 0.51 16.22 1.09
C PHE A 55 -0.19 17.46 1.65
N GLN A 56 -1.48 17.36 1.98
CA GLN A 56 -2.24 18.47 2.58
C GLN A 56 -1.68 18.84 3.97
N LEU A 57 -1.31 17.84 4.78
CA LEU A 57 -0.71 18.06 6.08
C LEU A 57 0.62 18.83 5.98
N GLY A 58 1.45 18.49 4.99
CA GLY A 58 2.70 19.20 4.76
C GLY A 58 2.52 20.62 4.24
N GLN A 59 1.46 20.91 3.48
CA GLN A 59 1.15 22.29 3.08
C GLN A 59 0.73 23.16 4.27
N ALA A 60 0.14 22.57 5.30
CA ALA A 60 -0.22 23.28 6.53
C ALA A 60 0.99 23.60 7.43
N GLN A 61 2.21 23.25 7.02
CA GLN A 61 3.45 23.46 7.77
C GLN A 61 4.37 24.44 7.03
N PRO A 62 4.10 25.76 7.12
CA PRO A 62 4.78 26.78 6.32
C PRO A 62 6.26 26.96 6.69
N ASP A 63 6.66 26.56 7.89
CA ASP A 63 8.04 26.65 8.37
C ASP A 63 8.95 25.56 7.76
N ALA A 64 8.37 24.55 7.12
CA ALA A 64 9.10 23.48 6.46
C ALA A 64 9.38 23.84 4.99
N GLY A 65 10.54 23.44 4.48
CA GLY A 65 10.97 23.76 3.11
C GLY A 65 9.99 23.28 2.01
N PRO A 66 10.08 23.81 0.78
CA PRO A 66 9.07 23.62 -0.27
C PRO A 66 8.89 22.17 -0.74
N VAL A 67 9.86 21.29 -0.46
CA VAL A 67 9.81 19.86 -0.80
C VAL A 67 9.03 19.05 0.26
N TRP A 68 8.81 19.60 1.46
CA TRP A 68 8.25 18.90 2.61
C TRP A 68 6.87 18.24 2.37
N PRO A 69 5.89 18.90 1.72
CA PRO A 69 4.62 18.25 1.39
C PRO A 69 4.80 16.97 0.55
N GLN A 70 5.80 16.95 -0.32
CA GLN A 70 6.11 15.79 -1.15
C GLN A 70 6.69 14.64 -0.33
N VAL A 71 7.57 14.96 0.64
CA VAL A 71 8.14 13.98 1.56
C VAL A 71 7.03 13.32 2.39
N LEU A 72 6.13 14.11 2.97
CA LEU A 72 4.99 13.58 3.72
C LEU A 72 4.05 12.76 2.85
N ALA A 73 3.77 13.20 1.62
CA ALA A 73 2.98 12.43 0.67
C ALA A 73 3.57 11.03 0.42
N VAL A 74 4.90 10.93 0.21
CA VAL A 74 5.58 9.63 0.05
C VAL A 74 5.48 8.79 1.32
N LEU A 75 5.82 9.37 2.48
CA LEU A 75 5.85 8.64 3.76
C LEU A 75 4.49 8.04 4.12
N TYR A 76 3.42 8.83 3.97
CA TYR A 76 2.07 8.38 4.24
C TYR A 76 1.58 7.33 3.23
N ALA A 77 1.86 7.52 1.94
CA ALA A 77 1.54 6.54 0.90
C ALA A 77 2.23 5.19 1.19
N TYR A 78 3.51 5.24 1.52
CA TYR A 78 4.34 4.08 1.80
C TYR A 78 3.91 3.36 3.07
N GLY A 79 3.72 4.11 4.16
CA GLY A 79 3.26 3.57 5.44
C GLY A 79 1.91 2.87 5.32
N ALA A 80 0.95 3.49 4.64
CA ALA A 80 -0.37 2.89 4.41
C ALA A 80 -0.30 1.60 3.57
N PHE A 81 0.48 1.61 2.49
CA PHE A 81 0.67 0.42 1.66
C PHE A 81 1.26 -0.74 2.48
N LEU A 82 2.33 -0.49 3.22
CA LEU A 82 2.97 -1.50 4.07
C LEU A 82 2.05 -1.99 5.18
N ALA A 83 1.31 -1.09 5.84
CA ALA A 83 0.37 -1.46 6.89
C ALA A 83 -0.68 -2.45 6.38
N VAL A 84 -1.25 -2.20 5.19
CA VAL A 84 -2.21 -3.11 4.57
C VAL A 84 -1.56 -4.43 4.18
N MET A 85 -0.35 -4.41 3.60
CA MET A 85 0.37 -5.64 3.23
C MET A 85 0.71 -6.51 4.44
N VAL A 86 1.18 -5.91 5.54
CA VAL A 86 1.45 -6.62 6.80
C VAL A 86 0.15 -7.18 7.38
N ALA A 87 -0.91 -6.39 7.44
CA ALA A 87 -2.22 -6.86 7.91
C ALA A 87 -2.73 -8.03 7.05
N ALA A 88 -2.61 -7.93 5.72
CA ALA A 88 -3.03 -8.97 4.80
C ALA A 88 -2.20 -10.26 5.00
N LEU A 89 -0.88 -10.15 5.20
CA LEU A 89 -0.02 -11.30 5.51
C LEU A 89 -0.44 -12.01 6.81
N LEU A 90 -0.79 -11.26 7.86
CA LEU A 90 -1.25 -11.82 9.14
C LEU A 90 -2.65 -12.43 9.05
N LEU A 91 -3.54 -11.86 8.23
CA LEU A 91 -4.92 -12.31 8.07
C LEU A 91 -5.05 -13.49 7.09
N ARG A 92 -4.16 -13.61 6.11
CA ARG A 92 -4.21 -14.62 5.05
C ARG A 92 -4.34 -16.06 5.59
N PRO A 93 -3.54 -16.53 6.58
CA PRO A 93 -3.68 -17.89 7.10
C PRO A 93 -5.04 -18.11 7.78
N ARG A 94 -5.49 -17.13 8.58
CA ARG A 94 -6.78 -17.20 9.29
C ARG A 94 -7.96 -17.30 8.32
N TRP A 95 -7.88 -16.56 7.20
CA TRP A 95 -8.93 -16.55 6.18
C TRP A 95 -8.93 -17.84 5.33
N LEU A 96 -7.76 -18.45 5.14
CA LEU A 96 -7.65 -19.72 4.40
C LEU A 96 -8.06 -20.93 5.26
N LEU A 97 -7.81 -20.92 6.57
CA LEU A 97 -8.14 -22.02 7.49
C LEU A 97 -9.62 -22.07 7.90
N ARG A 98 -10.34 -20.94 7.84
CA ARG A 98 -11.77 -20.86 8.23
C ARG A 98 -12.76 -21.40 7.20
N ALA A 99 -12.28 -22.06 6.15
CA ALA A 99 -13.17 -22.60 5.15
C ALA A 99 -13.36 -24.09 5.33
N PRO A 100 -14.60 -24.59 5.14
CA PRO A 100 -14.93 -26.01 5.22
C PRO A 100 -14.18 -26.83 4.17
#